data_AF-A0A7Y4JQS8-F1
#
_entry.id   AF-A0A7Y4JQS8-F1
#
_cell.length_a   1.000
_cell.length_b   1.000
_cell.length_c   1.000
_cell.angle_alpha   90.00
_cell.angle_beta   90.00
_cell.angle_gamma   90.00
#
_symmetry.space_group_name_H-M   'P 1'
#
loop_
_entity.id
_entity.type
_entity.pdbx_description
1 polymer ?
#
loop_
_entity_poly.entity_id
_entity_poly.type
_entity_poly.pdbx_seq_one_letter_code
_entity_poly.pdbx_strand_id
1 'polypeptide(L)'
;MPKQVEKPEWARVAEAFEASGQTQREFALARGVRLSTLQSWVYRLRRTAPSRVEPVRLLPVQVATRPAATEPLLEVVAASGARVRFAVGTDVAYVARLVVALGR
;
A
#
# COMPACT_ATOMS: atom_id res chain seq x y z
N MET A 1 -26.07 -41.91 7.27
CA MET A 1 -26.22 -40.47 7.53
C MET A 1 -24.86 -39.94 8.01
N PRO A 2 -24.23 -38.95 7.36
CA PRO A 2 -22.92 -38.47 7.81
C PRO A 2 -23.09 -37.77 9.16
N LYS A 3 -22.33 -38.22 10.15
CA LYS A 3 -22.29 -37.66 11.51
C LYS A 3 -21.70 -36.26 11.41
N GLN A 4 -22.52 -35.22 11.55
CA GLN A 4 -22.03 -33.84 11.62
C GLN A 4 -21.03 -33.76 12.78
N VAL A 5 -19.75 -33.58 12.45
CA VAL A 5 -18.74 -33.31 13.47
C VAL A 5 -19.01 -31.90 13.95
N GLU A 6 -19.59 -31.77 15.14
CA GLU A 6 -19.83 -30.49 15.75
C GLU A 6 -18.53 -29.69 15.83
N LYS A 7 -18.53 -28.48 15.24
CA LYS A 7 -17.39 -27.59 15.34
C LYS A 7 -17.08 -27.34 16.82
N PRO A 8 -15.82 -27.45 17.25
CA PRO A 8 -15.46 -27.18 18.64
C PRO A 8 -15.75 -25.72 18.99
N GLU A 9 -16.11 -25.46 20.24
CA GLU A 9 -16.58 -24.15 20.71
C GLU A 9 -15.61 -23.00 20.36
N TRP A 10 -14.29 -23.24 20.50
CA TRP A 10 -13.26 -22.26 20.15
C TRP A 10 -13.33 -21.79 18.69
N ALA A 11 -13.71 -22.68 17.76
CA ALA A 11 -13.80 -22.35 16.34
C ALA A 11 -15.05 -21.50 16.07
N ARG A 12 -16.18 -21.81 16.73
CA ARG A 12 -17.41 -21.01 16.62
C ARG A 12 -17.18 -19.59 17.14
N VAL A 13 -16.48 -19.45 18.26
CA VAL A 13 -16.16 -18.13 18.85
C VAL A 13 -15.22 -17.33 17.95
N ALA A 14 -14.17 -17.96 17.40
CA ALA A 14 -13.26 -17.30 16.48
C ALA A 14 -13.94 -16.88 15.15
N GLU A 15 -14.83 -17.72 14.60
CA GLU A 15 -15.63 -17.36 13.42
C GLU A 15 -16.57 -16.18 13.70
N ALA A 16 -17.23 -16.18 14.86
CA ALA A 16 -18.08 -15.07 15.29
C ALA A 16 -17.29 -13.77 15.46
N PHE A 17 -16.04 -13.84 15.93
CA PHE A 17 -15.15 -12.68 15.99
C PHE A 17 -14.84 -12.11 14.60
N GLU A 18 -14.39 -12.94 13.65
CA GLU A 18 -14.05 -12.48 12.29
C GLU A 18 -15.25 -11.85 11.58
N ALA A 19 -16.47 -12.31 11.86
CA ALA A 19 -17.70 -11.75 11.31
C ALA A 19 -18.20 -10.48 12.03
N SER A 20 -17.70 -10.18 13.23
CA SER A 20 -18.24 -9.11 14.10
C SER A 20 -17.80 -7.70 13.70
N GLY A 21 -16.66 -7.56 13.01
CA GLY A 21 -16.03 -6.25 12.74
C GLY A 21 -15.50 -5.52 13.99
N GLN A 22 -15.58 -6.13 15.18
CA GLN A 22 -15.08 -5.55 16.43
C GLN A 22 -13.57 -5.71 16.56
N THR A 23 -12.94 -4.90 17.42
CA THR A 23 -11.57 -5.20 17.85
C THR A 23 -11.53 -6.44 18.74
N GLN A 24 -10.39 -7.14 18.77
CA GLN A 24 -10.23 -8.34 19.62
C GLN A 24 -10.50 -8.05 21.10
N ARG A 25 -10.16 -6.84 21.57
CA ARG A 25 -10.33 -6.44 22.97
C ARG A 25 -11.81 -6.27 23.32
N GLU A 26 -12.57 -5.60 22.46
CA GLU A 26 -14.02 -5.40 22.62
C GLU A 26 -14.76 -6.73 22.59
N PHE A 27 -14.45 -7.57 21.59
CA PHE A 27 -15.10 -8.88 21.46
C PHE A 27 -14.80 -9.80 22.65
N ALA A 28 -13.53 -9.84 23.10
CA ALA A 28 -13.13 -10.63 24.26
C ALA A 28 -13.88 -10.19 25.53
N LEU A 29 -13.99 -8.88 25.76
CA LEU A 29 -14.70 -8.31 26.90
C LEU A 29 -16.21 -8.62 26.83
N ALA A 30 -16.84 -8.39 25.69
CA ALA A 30 -18.27 -8.63 25.50
C ALA A 30 -18.66 -10.11 25.68
N ARG A 31 -17.75 -11.02 25.31
CA ARG A 31 -17.98 -12.47 25.37
C ARG A 31 -17.45 -13.13 26.65
N GLY A 32 -16.80 -12.36 27.53
CA GLY A 32 -16.26 -12.84 28.81
C GLY A 32 -15.04 -13.77 28.67
N VAL A 33 -14.28 -13.63 27.57
CA VAL A 33 -13.10 -14.46 27.28
C VAL A 33 -11.84 -13.64 27.50
N ARG A 34 -10.75 -14.28 27.95
CA ARG A 34 -9.44 -13.61 28.01
C ARG A 34 -8.95 -13.28 26.60
N LEU A 35 -8.36 -12.10 26.41
CA LEU A 35 -7.85 -11.66 25.12
C LEU A 35 -6.85 -12.64 24.50
N SER A 36 -5.92 -13.17 25.31
CA SER A 36 -4.93 -14.15 24.85
C SER A 36 -5.55 -15.46 24.37
N THR A 37 -6.66 -15.89 24.98
CA THR A 37 -7.42 -17.06 24.56
C THR A 37 -8.07 -16.83 23.19
N LEU A 38 -8.73 -15.67 23.02
CA LEU A 38 -9.31 -15.29 21.73
C LEU A 38 -8.22 -15.22 20.64
N GLN A 39 -7.07 -14.61 20.94
CA GLN A 39 -5.94 -14.53 20.02
C GLN A 39 -5.44 -15.90 19.58
N SER A 40 -5.28 -16.84 20.52
CA SER A 40 -4.87 -18.21 20.21
C SER A 40 -5.88 -18.93 19.31
N TRP A 41 -7.17 -18.74 19.56
CA TRP A 41 -8.24 -19.35 18.77
C TRP A 41 -8.33 -18.76 17.35
N VAL A 42 -8.24 -17.44 17.20
CA VAL A 42 -8.22 -16.76 15.90
C VAL A 42 -7.00 -17.19 15.09
N TYR A 43 -5.82 -17.23 15.72
CA TYR A 43 -4.61 -17.69 15.07
C TYR A 43 -4.70 -19.15 14.61
N ARG A 44 -5.26 -20.03 15.46
CA ARG A 44 -5.51 -21.43 15.11
C ARG A 44 -6.51 -21.55 13.96
N LEU A 45 -7.61 -20.80 13.99
CA LEU A 45 -8.63 -20.79 12.94
C LEU A 45 -8.03 -20.39 11.58
N ARG A 46 -7.24 -19.30 11.54
CA ARG A 46 -6.59 -18.82 10.32
C ARG A 46 -5.58 -19.82 9.74
N ARG A 47 -4.90 -20.60 10.60
CA ARG A 47 -3.96 -21.65 10.17
C ARG A 47 -4.62 -22.94 9.73
N THR A 48 -5.75 -23.31 10.34
CA THR A 48 -6.47 -24.55 10.03
C THR A 48 -7.47 -24.36 8.90
N ALA A 49 -7.91 -23.12 8.64
CA ALA A 49 -8.68 -22.81 7.46
C ALA A 49 -7.84 -23.18 6.22
N PRO A 50 -8.32 -24.07 5.33
CA PRO A 50 -7.70 -24.23 4.02
C PRO A 50 -7.64 -22.84 3.42
N SER A 51 -6.46 -22.41 2.94
CA SER A 51 -6.26 -21.03 2.54
C SER A 51 -7.43 -20.64 1.64
N ARG A 52 -8.33 -19.78 2.14
CA ARG A 52 -9.36 -19.15 1.32
C ARG A 52 -8.66 -18.10 0.47
N VAL A 53 -7.68 -18.54 -0.30
CA VAL A 53 -7.30 -17.87 -1.52
C VAL A 53 -8.42 -18.26 -2.46
N GLU A 54 -9.54 -17.51 -2.38
CA GLU A 54 -10.27 -17.29 -3.62
C GLU A 54 -9.20 -16.98 -4.68
N PRO A 55 -9.21 -17.65 -5.84
CA PRO A 55 -8.18 -17.45 -6.83
C PRO A 55 -8.15 -15.96 -7.21
N VAL A 56 -7.22 -15.23 -6.59
CA VAL A 56 -7.08 -13.80 -6.83
C VAL A 56 -6.52 -13.68 -8.22
N ARG A 57 -7.26 -13.04 -9.11
CA ARG A 57 -6.79 -12.77 -10.47
C ARG A 57 -5.63 -11.78 -10.37
N LEU A 58 -4.41 -12.29 -10.51
CA LEU A 58 -3.21 -11.44 -10.63
C LEU A 58 -3.34 -10.60 -11.91
N LEU A 59 -3.18 -9.29 -11.78
CA LEU A 59 -3.13 -8.37 -12.91
C LEU A 59 -1.68 -8.17 -13.33
N PRO A 60 -1.38 -8.11 -14.64
CA PRO A 60 -0.04 -7.78 -15.12
C PRO A 60 0.31 -6.36 -14.67
N VAL A 61 1.45 -6.23 -13.99
CA VAL A 61 2.02 -4.94 -13.61
C VAL A 61 3.01 -4.53 -14.69
N GLN A 62 2.80 -3.35 -15.30
CA GLN A 62 3.84 -2.72 -16.11
C GLN A 62 4.81 -2.00 -15.20
N VAL A 63 6.04 -2.49 -15.15
CA VAL A 63 7.13 -1.81 -14.44
C VAL A 63 7.68 -0.73 -15.37
N ALA A 64 7.48 0.53 -15.00
CA ALA A 64 8.13 1.62 -15.72
C ALA A 64 9.65 1.50 -15.53
N THR A 65 10.37 1.19 -16.60
CA THR A 65 11.82 1.35 -16.63
C THR A 65 12.13 2.84 -16.46
N ARG A 66 13.00 3.16 -15.49
CA ARG A 66 13.52 4.52 -15.33
C ARG A 66 14.05 4.97 -16.69
N PRO A 67 13.60 6.12 -17.24
CA PRO A 67 14.16 6.62 -18.48
C PRO A 67 15.68 6.73 -18.34
N ALA A 68 16.41 6.38 -19.41
CA ALA A 68 17.85 6.55 -19.47
C ALA A 68 18.22 7.91 -18.88
N ALA A 69 19.29 7.94 -18.07
CA ALA A 69 19.71 9.16 -17.39
C ALA A 69 19.73 10.31 -18.39
N THR A 70 18.74 11.21 -18.27
CA THR A 70 18.68 12.42 -19.08
C THR A 70 20.00 13.13 -18.86
N GLU A 71 20.63 13.58 -19.96
CA GLU A 71 21.85 14.40 -19.86
C GLU A 71 21.64 15.46 -18.79
N PRO A 72 22.66 15.76 -17.95
CA PRO A 72 22.51 16.73 -16.88
C PRO A 72 22.04 18.06 -17.47
N LEU A 73 20.79 18.42 -17.19
CA LEU A 73 20.21 19.71 -17.56
C LEU A 73 20.39 20.66 -16.38
N LEU A 74 20.81 21.88 -16.68
CA LEU A 74 20.75 23.01 -15.75
C LEU A 74 19.36 23.66 -15.87
N GLU A 75 18.80 24.07 -14.75
CA GLU A 75 17.53 24.78 -14.68
C GLU A 75 17.73 26.19 -14.10
N VAL A 76 17.15 27.19 -14.77
CA VAL A 76 17.05 28.56 -14.26
C VAL A 76 15.57 28.94 -14.16
N VAL A 77 15.18 29.47 -13.00
CA VAL A 77 13.85 30.01 -12.75
C VAL A 77 13.94 31.53 -12.81
N ALA A 78 13.24 32.15 -13.78
CA ALA A 78 13.15 33.60 -13.88
C ALA A 78 12.21 34.16 -12.79
N ALA A 79 12.32 35.47 -12.52
CA ALA A 79 11.45 36.14 -11.54
C ALA A 79 9.94 36.04 -11.91
N SER A 80 9.62 35.91 -13.21
CA SER A 80 8.28 35.66 -13.72
C SER A 80 7.73 34.25 -13.42
N GLY A 81 8.57 33.35 -12.90
CA GLY A 81 8.25 31.94 -12.69
C GLY A 81 8.50 31.05 -13.91
N ALA A 82 8.92 31.63 -15.05
CA ALA A 82 9.33 30.86 -16.22
C ALA A 82 10.54 29.98 -15.89
N ARG A 83 10.51 28.71 -16.32
CA ARG A 83 11.59 27.73 -16.12
C ARG A 83 12.29 27.43 -17.43
N VAL A 84 13.59 27.68 -17.47
CA VAL A 84 14.45 27.41 -18.63
C VAL A 84 15.37 26.24 -18.29
N ARG A 85 15.31 25.17 -19.08
CA ARG A 85 16.20 24.01 -18.95
C ARG A 85 17.11 23.91 -20.17
N PHE A 86 18.39 23.66 -19.95
CA PHE A 86 19.40 23.58 -21.01
C PHE A 86 20.53 22.63 -20.63
N ALA A 87 21.23 22.08 -21.63
CA ALA A 87 22.33 21.14 -21.41
C ALA A 87 23.57 21.84 -20.84
N VAL A 88 24.38 21.09 -20.09
CA VAL A 88 25.71 21.57 -19.65
C VAL A 88 26.56 21.90 -20.89
N GLY A 89 27.21 23.07 -20.87
CA GLY A 89 28.00 23.59 -22.00
C GLY A 89 27.23 24.50 -22.95
N THR A 90 25.93 24.72 -22.75
CA THR A 90 25.18 25.76 -23.46
C THR A 90 25.79 27.14 -23.21
N ASP A 91 25.89 27.96 -24.25
CA ASP A 91 26.40 29.34 -24.16
C ASP A 91 25.64 30.17 -23.12
N VAL A 92 26.37 30.64 -22.12
CA VAL A 92 25.85 31.43 -21.00
C VAL A 92 25.27 32.76 -21.48
N ALA A 93 25.86 33.39 -22.51
CA ALA A 93 25.36 34.66 -23.03
C ALA A 93 24.00 34.51 -23.73
N TYR A 94 23.77 33.38 -24.39
CA TYR A 94 22.47 33.03 -24.95
C TYR A 94 21.43 32.80 -23.85
N VAL A 95 21.77 32.00 -22.83
CA VAL A 95 20.86 31.72 -21.69
C VAL A 95 20.50 33.03 -20.96
N ALA A 96 21.47 33.91 -20.72
CA ALA A 96 21.23 35.19 -20.06
C ALA A 96 20.23 36.06 -20.84
N ARG A 97 20.39 36.17 -22.17
CA ARG A 97 19.44 36.91 -23.03
C ARG A 97 18.04 36.31 -23.00
N LEU A 98 17.94 34.98 -23.02
CA LEU A 98 16.67 34.28 -22.94
C LEU A 98 15.96 34.52 -21.60
N VAL A 99 16.69 34.45 -20.48
CA VAL A 99 16.13 34.72 -19.15
C VAL A 99 15.67 36.17 -19.02
N VAL A 100 16.43 37.14 -19.54
CA VAL A 100 16.02 38.55 -19.56
C VAL A 100 14.75 38.76 -20.40
N ALA A 101 14.63 38.09 -21.54
CA ALA A 101 13.43 38.18 -22.38
C ALA A 101 12.19 37.57 -21.69
N LEU A 102 12.37 36.49 -20.92
CA LEU A 102 11.30 35.80 -20.19
C LEU A 102 10.94 36.44 -18.85
N GLY A 103 11.78 37.34 -18.33
CA GLY A 103 11.57 38.08 -17.08
C GLY A 103 10.80 39.39 -17.24
N ARG A 104 10.32 39.71 -18.45
CA ARG A 104 9.36 40.78 -18.72
C ARG A 104 7.93 40.27 -18.50
#